data_AF-A0A3G9G0Y2-F1
#
_entry.id   AF-A0A3G9G0Y2-F1
#
_cell.length_a   1.000
_cell.length_b   1.000
_cell.length_c   1.000
_cell.angle_alpha   90.00
_cell.angle_beta   90.00
_cell.angle_gamma   90.00
#
_symmetry.space_group_name_H-M   'P 1'
#
loop_
_entity.id
_entity.type
_entity.pdbx_description
1 polymer ?
#
loop_
_entity_poly.entity_id
_entity_poly.type
_entity_poly.pdbx_seq_one_letter_code
_entity_poly.pdbx_strand_id
1 'polypeptide(L)' 'MNREDVSAYANHALTVLREAVSEAIERKRRLGQYWVVWDGEKPVEVYPENAVDRPAAE' A
#
# COMPACT_ATOMS: atom_id res chain seq x y z
N MET A 1 -16.93 8.29 26.13
CA MET A 1 -16.12 8.82 25.02
C MET A 1 -17.08 9.44 24.03
N ASN A 2 -16.92 10.72 23.71
CA ASN A 2 -17.87 11.42 22.85
C ASN A 2 -17.69 10.95 21.40
N ARG A 3 -18.73 11.10 20.56
CA ARG A 3 -18.69 10.62 19.17
C ARG A 3 -17.59 11.31 18.34
N GLU A 4 -17.29 12.56 18.68
CA GLU A 4 -16.20 13.36 18.11
C GLU A 4 -14.82 12.78 18.48
N ASP A 5 -14.64 12.35 19.74
CA ASP A 5 -13.39 11.72 20.20
C ASP A 5 -13.12 10.39 19.46
N VAL A 6 -14.19 9.60 19.22
CA VAL A 6 -14.08 8.34 18.48
C VAL A 6 -13.67 8.58 17.02
N SER A 7 -14.24 9.59 16.38
CA SER A 7 -13.89 9.94 15.00
C SER A 7 -12.46 10.48 14.90
N ALA A 8 -12.03 11.32 15.84
CA ALA A 8 -10.67 11.83 15.90
C ALA A 8 -9.65 10.70 16.08
N TYR A 9 -9.92 9.76 17.00
CA TYR A 9 -9.06 8.59 17.21
C TYR A 9 -9.00 7.69 15.97
N ALA A 10 -10.13 7.41 15.33
CA ALA A 10 -10.19 6.59 14.12
C ALA A 10 -9.38 7.20 12.96
N ASN A 11 -9.49 8.53 12.78
CA ASN A 11 -8.70 9.24 11.78
C ASN A 11 -7.20 9.19 12.09
N HIS A 12 -6.82 9.37 13.36
CA HIS A 12 -5.43 9.27 13.78
C HIS A 12 -4.86 7.87 13.54
N ALA A 13 -5.59 6.83 13.93
CA ALA A 13 -5.21 5.44 13.69
C ALA A 13 -5.06 5.13 12.19
N LEU A 14 -5.98 5.62 11.36
CA LEU A 14 -5.89 5.48 9.91
C LEU A 14 -4.63 6.15 9.34
N THR A 15 -4.31 7.37 9.79
CA THR A 15 -3.10 8.08 9.35
C THR A 15 -1.83 7.29 9.69
N VAL A 16 -1.70 6.83 10.94
CA VAL A 16 -0.54 6.04 11.39
C VAL A 16 -0.39 4.75 10.58
N LEU A 17 -1.50 4.06 10.32
CA LEU A 17 -1.49 2.85 9.50
C LEU A 17 -1.04 3.14 8.06
N ARG A 18 -1.53 4.23 7.45
CA ARG A 18 -1.14 4.63 6.08
C ARG A 18 0.35 4.96 6.00
N GLU A 19 0.90 5.66 6.99
CA GLU A 19 2.32 5.98 7.07
C GLU A 19 3.17 4.71 7.22
N ALA A 20 2.81 3.81 8.13
CA ALA A 20 3.53 2.55 8.35
C ALA A 20 3.52 1.65 7.09
N VAL A 21 2.37 1.55 6.42
CA VAL A 21 2.26 0.80 5.16
C VAL A 21 3.09 1.45 4.06
N SER A 22 3.04 2.78 3.91
CA SER A 22 3.84 3.50 2.93
C SER A 22 5.34 3.26 3.14
N GLU A 23 5.80 3.32 4.39
CA GLU A 23 7.20 3.09 4.73
C GLU A 23 7.62 1.65 4.45
N ALA A 24 6.76 0.67 4.73
CA ALA A 24 7.01 -0.74 4.43
C ALA A 24 7.11 -1.00 2.91
N ILE A 25 6.24 -0.36 2.11
CA ILE A 25 6.29 -0.43 0.66
C ILE A 25 7.60 0.18 0.16
N GLU A 26 7.96 1.38 0.59
CA GLU A 26 9.23 2.04 0.19
C GLU A 26 10.46 1.18 0.51
N ARG A 27 10.50 0.52 1.67
CA ARG A 27 11.57 -0.44 2.01
C ARG A 27 11.62 -1.60 1.02
N LYS A 28 10.47 -2.18 0.66
CA LYS A 28 10.41 -3.26 -0.34
C LYS A 28 10.83 -2.80 -1.73
N ARG A 29 10.45 -1.58 -2.13
CA ARG A 29 10.89 -0.95 -3.39
C ARG A 29 12.42 -0.86 -3.46
N ARG A 30 13.05 -0.37 -2.38
CA ARG A 30 14.51 -0.24 -2.28
C ARG A 30 15.25 -1.58 -2.35
N LEU A 31 14.63 -2.67 -1.91
CA LEU A 31 15.19 -4.02 -2.02
C LEU A 31 15.07 -4.60 -3.45
N GLY A 32 14.44 -3.89 -4.39
CA GLY A 32 14.20 -4.37 -5.75
C GLY A 32 13.21 -5.54 -5.80
N GLN A 33 12.40 -5.73 -4.76
CA GLN A 33 11.39 -6.79 -4.72
C GLN A 33 10.17 -6.44 -5.55
N TYR A 34 9.37 -7.43 -5.91
CA TYR A 34 8.12 -7.21 -6.64
C TYR A 34 7.17 -6.33 -5.82
N TRP A 35 6.66 -5.27 -6.45
CA TRP A 35 5.64 -4.41 -5.85
C TRP A 35 4.67 -3.89 -6.90
N VAL A 36 3.44 -3.62 -6.45
CA VAL A 36 2.34 -3.13 -7.27
C VAL A 36 1.67 -1.99 -6.54
N VAL A 37 1.45 -0.87 -7.21
CA VAL A 37 0.59 0.23 -6.75
C VAL A 37 -0.78 0.08 -7.38
N TRP A 38 -1.82 0.23 -6.58
CA TRP A 38 -3.21 0.15 -7.00
C TRP A 38 -3.91 1.50 -6.82
N ASP A 39 -4.77 1.88 -7.76
CA ASP A 39 -5.68 3.02 -7.61
C ASP A 39 -6.98 2.67 -6.85
N GLY A 40 -7.19 1.39 -6.58
CA GLY A 40 -8.37 0.83 -5.94
C GLY A 40 -9.15 -0.15 -6.84
N GLU A 41 -8.98 -0.05 -8.15
CA GLU A 41 -9.63 -0.94 -9.12
C GLU A 41 -8.61 -1.71 -9.96
N LYS A 42 -7.49 -1.08 -10.30
CA LYS A 42 -6.46 -1.65 -11.16
C LYS A 42 -5.04 -1.30 -10.71
N PRO A 43 -4.06 -2.13 -11.09
CA PRO A 43 -2.66 -1.79 -10.91
C PRO A 43 -2.29 -0.60 -11.79
N VAL A 44 -1.72 0.45 -11.20
CA VAL A 44 -1.23 1.65 -11.89
C VAL A 44 0.29 1.64 -12.08
N GLU A 45 1.02 0.89 -11.26
CA GLU A 45 2.48 0.79 -11.34
C GLU A 45 2.92 -0.59 -10.87
N VAL A 46 3.80 -1.25 -11.64
CA VAL A 46 4.30 -2.59 -11.33
C VAL A 46 5.79 -2.66 -11.56
N TYR A 47 6.52 -3.17 -10.57
CA TYR A 47 7.96 -3.43 -10.67
C TYR A 47 8.26 -4.92 -10.43
N PRO A 48 9.17 -5.54 -11.20
CA PRO A 48 9.82 -4.97 -12.39
C PRO A 48 8.81 -4.74 -13.52
N GLU A 49 9.14 -3.78 -14.37
CA GLU A 49 8.33 -3.33 -15.49
C GLU A 49 8.06 -4.55 -16.40
N ASN A 50 6.79 -4.84 -16.70
CA ASN A 50 6.28 -6.04 -17.41
C ASN A 50 6.05 -7.33 -16.58
N ALA A 51 6.08 -7.28 -15.25
CA ALA A 51 5.78 -8.47 -14.44
C ALA A 51 4.30 -8.92 -14.47
N VAL A 52 3.38 -8.11 -15.00
CA VAL A 52 1.94 -8.43 -15.12
C VAL A 52 1.65 -9.39 -16.30
N ASP A 53 2.50 -9.36 -17.33
CA ASP A 53 2.36 -10.20 -18.53
C ASP A 53 2.93 -11.61 -18.37
N ARG A 54 3.59 -11.90 -17.25
CA ARG A 54 4.06 -13.24 -16.97
C ARG A 54 2.89 -14.02 -16.35
N PRO A 55 2.30 -15.01 -17.04
CA PRO A 55 1.31 -15.87 -16.41
C PRO A 55 1.95 -16.43 -15.15
N ALA A 56 1.21 -16.36 -14.03
CA ALA A 56 1.64 -16.95 -12.77
C ALA A 56 2.12 -18.37 -13.08
N ALA A 57 3.44 -18.59 -12.97
CA ALA A 57 4.02 -19.88 -13.25
C ALA A 57 3.34 -20.90 -12.32
N GLU A 58 2.70 -21.90 -12.93
CA GLU A 58 2.10 -23.06 -12.29
C GLU A 58 3.09 -23.84 -11.43
#